data_AF-A0A7S1UQ68-F1
#
_entry.id   AF-A0A7S1UQ68-F1
#
_cell.length_a   1.000
_cell.length_b   1.000
_cell.length_c   1.000
_cell.angle_alpha   90.00
_cell.angle_beta   90.00
_cell.angle_gamma   90.00
#
_symmetry.space_group_name_H-M   'P 1'
#
loop_
_entity.id
_entity.type
_entity.pdbx_description
1 polymer ?
#
loop_
_entity_poly.entity_id
_entity_poly.type
_entity_poly.pdbx_seq_one_letter_code
_entity_poly.pdbx_strand_id
1 'polypeptide(L)'
;SSGSLEAIQFVRENPVIRIIRSRRNSLDVAISKQKHHKSKSIDAHCDNPDPVQQAQCIEQVRAAGTNMTLNPKKTAEFVQEFVELEDGTDRLLEVLGVPHVKVTYENLYFGQDASEWMKVFRHIGKGPAEGLTLEGLRKSMGHEATFNADHRKTIANYDAVRKALEKKQLAYLLH
;
A
#
# COMPACT_ATOMS: atom_id res chain seq x y z
N SER A 1 4.70 26.54 2.41
CA SER A 1 4.36 25.65 1.29
C SER A 1 5.27 25.86 0.06
N SER A 2 6.52 26.34 0.22
CA SER A 2 7.43 26.61 -0.91
C SER A 2 8.18 25.37 -1.43
N GLY A 3 8.58 24.46 -0.54
CA GLY A 3 9.45 23.34 -0.91
C GLY A 3 8.85 22.32 -1.89
N SER A 4 7.53 22.12 -1.89
CA SER A 4 6.87 21.21 -2.84
C SER A 4 6.83 21.76 -4.27
N LEU A 5 6.67 23.06 -4.44
CA LEU A 5 6.72 23.70 -5.77
C LEU A 5 8.15 23.72 -6.32
N GLU A 6 9.13 24.03 -5.48
CA GLU A 6 10.56 24.03 -5.84
C GLU A 6 11.03 22.62 -6.25
N ALA A 7 10.63 21.58 -5.51
CA ALA A 7 10.95 20.20 -5.86
C ALA A 7 10.34 19.78 -7.21
N ILE A 8 9.12 20.24 -7.53
CA ILE A 8 8.47 19.87 -8.79
C ILE A 8 9.06 20.64 -9.97
N GLN A 9 9.36 21.94 -9.81
CA GLN A 9 10.09 22.72 -10.80
C GLN A 9 11.44 22.04 -11.11
N PHE A 10 12.16 21.64 -10.06
CA PHE A 10 13.43 20.92 -10.21
C PHE A 10 13.26 19.61 -10.99
N VAL A 11 12.26 18.77 -10.69
CA VAL A 11 12.03 17.51 -11.42
C VAL A 11 11.67 17.78 -12.89
N ARG A 12 10.90 18.83 -13.19
CA ARG A 12 10.55 19.20 -14.57
C ARG A 12 11.77 19.64 -15.37
N GLU A 13 12.67 20.39 -14.75
CA GLU A 13 13.90 20.91 -15.36
C GLU A 13 15.04 19.87 -15.35
N ASN A 14 14.95 18.85 -14.49
CA ASN A 14 15.94 17.78 -14.33
C ASN A 14 15.26 16.41 -14.45
N PRO A 15 14.87 15.97 -15.67
CA PRO A 15 14.12 14.74 -15.92
C PRO A 15 14.90 13.44 -15.61
N VAL A 16 16.07 13.54 -14.97
CA VAL A 16 16.83 12.41 -14.44
C VAL A 16 16.04 11.69 -13.33
N ILE A 17 15.15 12.39 -12.63
CA ILE A 17 14.30 11.81 -11.59
C ILE A 17 13.03 11.22 -12.21
N ARG A 18 12.93 9.89 -12.18
CA ARG A 18 11.74 9.15 -12.60
C ARG A 18 10.85 8.86 -11.39
N ILE A 19 9.58 9.24 -11.47
CA ILE A 19 8.64 9.07 -10.36
C ILE A 19 7.82 7.79 -10.54
N ILE A 20 7.86 6.92 -9.53
CA ILE A 20 6.95 5.77 -9.42
C ILE A 20 5.85 6.15 -8.43
N ARG A 21 4.63 6.27 -8.91
CA ARG A 21 3.46 6.61 -8.10
C ARG A 21 2.73 5.32 -7.71
N SER A 22 3.05 4.81 -6.52
CA SER A 22 2.33 3.68 -5.94
C SER A 22 1.12 4.16 -5.14
N ARG A 23 -0.06 3.58 -5.39
CA ARG A 23 -1.26 3.76 -4.56
C ARG A 23 -1.60 2.46 -3.84
N ARG A 24 -2.05 2.57 -2.60
CA ARG A 24 -2.57 1.44 -1.82
C ARG A 24 -4.02 1.72 -1.46
N ASN A 25 -4.84 0.68 -1.35
CA ASN A 25 -6.19 0.82 -0.83
C ASN A 25 -6.17 1.57 0.52
N SER A 26 -6.89 2.70 0.59
CA SER A 26 -6.82 3.61 1.74
C SER A 26 -7.42 3.01 3.01
N LEU A 27 -8.38 2.08 2.89
CA LEU A 27 -8.87 1.31 4.05
C LEU A 27 -7.80 0.35 4.58
N ASP A 28 -7.03 -0.29 3.70
CA ASP A 28 -5.89 -1.14 4.10
C ASP A 28 -4.79 -0.34 4.79
N VAL A 29 -4.55 0.91 4.37
CA VAL A 29 -3.66 1.85 5.07
C VAL A 29 -4.19 2.14 6.48
N ALA A 30 -5.50 2.41 6.64
CA ALA A 30 -6.12 2.67 7.93
C ALA A 30 -6.01 1.46 8.89
N ILE A 31 -6.28 0.26 8.37
CA ILE A 31 -6.13 -1.01 9.11
C ILE A 31 -4.67 -1.20 9.54
N SER A 32 -3.73 -1.04 8.60
CA SER A 32 -2.30 -1.18 8.87
C SER A 32 -1.82 -0.18 9.93
N LYS A 33 -2.26 1.08 9.87
CA LYS A 33 -1.95 2.08 10.89
C LYS A 33 -2.47 1.66 12.27
N GLN A 34 -3.70 1.15 12.35
CA GLN A 34 -4.27 0.67 13.60
C GLN A 34 -3.52 -0.54 14.16
N LYS A 35 -3.06 -1.44 13.28
CA LYS A 35 -2.23 -2.59 13.64
C LYS A 35 -0.94 -2.11 14.31
N HIS A 36 -0.18 -1.22 13.67
CA HIS A 36 1.05 -0.65 14.23
C HIS A 36 0.85 0.09 15.55
N HIS A 37 -0.30 0.74 15.77
CA HIS A 37 -0.60 1.37 17.07
C HIS A 37 -0.83 0.36 18.19
N LYS A 38 -1.49 -0.76 17.90
CA LYS A 38 -1.75 -1.83 18.87
C LYS A 38 -0.54 -2.73 19.10
N SER A 39 0.28 -2.93 18.08
CA SER A 39 1.38 -3.88 18.08
C SER A 39 2.75 -3.22 18.30
N LYS A 40 2.85 -2.16 19.12
CA LYS A 40 4.14 -1.51 19.39
C LYS A 40 5.22 -2.47 19.93
N SER A 41 4.81 -3.63 20.45
CA SER A 41 5.65 -4.69 20.99
C SER A 41 5.92 -5.85 20.01
N ILE A 42 5.33 -5.85 18.81
CA ILE A 42 5.56 -6.89 17.79
C ILE A 42 6.44 -6.26 16.71
N ASP A 43 7.59 -6.86 16.45
CA ASP A 43 8.47 -6.42 15.38
C ASP A 43 7.70 -6.47 14.05
N ALA A 44 7.79 -5.39 13.27
CA ALA A 44 7.19 -5.33 11.95
C ALA A 44 7.93 -6.21 10.94
N HIS A 45 9.16 -6.60 11.27
CA HIS A 45 10.03 -7.44 10.45
C HIS A 45 10.34 -8.73 11.22
N CYS A 46 9.84 -9.87 10.72
CA CYS A 46 10.18 -11.20 11.25
C CYS A 46 11.53 -11.67 10.71
N ASP A 47 12.58 -10.86 10.95
CA ASP A 47 13.95 -11.14 10.54
C ASP A 47 14.66 -11.96 11.62
N ASN A 48 14.32 -13.26 11.67
CA ASN A 48 14.92 -14.21 12.60
C ASN A 48 15.54 -15.38 11.83
N PRO A 49 16.83 -15.70 12.04
CA PRO A 49 17.49 -16.81 11.36
C PRO A 49 16.97 -18.19 11.80
N ASP A 50 16.28 -18.29 12.94
CA ASP A 50 15.61 -19.51 13.38
C ASP A 50 14.23 -19.62 12.70
N PRO A 51 14.00 -20.63 11.82
CA PRO A 51 12.74 -20.80 11.11
C PRO A 51 11.52 -20.96 12.02
N VAL A 52 11.68 -21.55 13.22
CA VAL A 52 10.58 -21.75 14.16
C VAL A 52 10.15 -20.41 14.76
N GLN A 53 11.11 -19.60 15.18
CA GLN A 53 10.84 -18.27 15.72
C GLN A 53 10.33 -17.31 14.65
N GLN A 54 10.85 -17.43 13.42
CA GLN A 54 10.35 -16.68 12.28
C GLN A 54 8.87 -17.00 12.00
N ALA A 55 8.51 -18.28 11.95
CA ALA A 55 7.12 -18.69 11.75
C ALA A 55 6.21 -18.20 12.90
N GLN A 56 6.68 -18.26 14.15
CA GLN A 56 5.92 -17.74 15.29
C GLN A 56 5.68 -16.23 15.20
N CYS A 57 6.70 -15.46 14.82
CA CYS A 57 6.55 -14.02 14.58
C CYS A 57 5.51 -13.75 13.48
N ILE A 58 5.59 -14.46 12.35
CA ILE A 58 4.65 -14.32 11.23
C ILE A 58 3.21 -14.56 11.69
N GLU A 59 2.97 -15.62 12.47
CA GLU A 59 1.65 -15.93 13.02
C GLU A 59 1.16 -14.85 13.99
N GLN A 60 2.01 -14.34 14.88
CA GLN A 60 1.65 -13.24 15.80
C GLN A 60 1.28 -11.96 15.04
N VAL A 61 2.08 -11.60 14.04
CA VAL A 61 1.83 -10.44 13.18
C VAL A 61 0.54 -10.63 12.39
N ARG A 62 0.24 -11.85 11.90
CA ARG A 62 -1.02 -12.16 11.20
C ARG A 62 -2.21 -12.07 12.15
N ALA A 63 -2.12 -12.68 13.33
CA ALA A 63 -3.18 -12.67 14.34
C ALA A 63 -3.51 -11.24 14.81
N ALA A 64 -2.49 -10.38 14.98
CA ALA A 64 -2.68 -8.97 15.32
C ALA A 64 -3.43 -8.17 14.22
N GLY A 65 -3.42 -8.66 12.99
CA GLY A 65 -4.14 -8.10 11.85
C GLY A 65 -5.53 -8.70 11.63
N THR A 66 -6.05 -9.53 12.52
CA THR A 66 -7.35 -10.20 12.37
C THR A 66 -8.33 -9.70 13.43
N ASN A 67 -9.64 -9.73 13.13
CA ASN A 67 -10.72 -9.42 14.07
C ASN A 67 -10.51 -8.08 14.82
N MET A 68 -10.05 -7.07 14.11
CA MET A 68 -9.76 -5.76 14.64
C MET A 68 -11.04 -4.93 14.76
N THR A 69 -11.33 -4.40 15.94
CA THR A 69 -12.35 -3.36 16.08
C THR A 69 -11.79 -2.01 15.65
N LEU A 70 -12.44 -1.38 14.66
CA LEU A 70 -12.14 -0.04 14.17
C LEU A 70 -13.19 0.96 14.64
N ASN A 71 -12.85 2.24 14.74
CA ASN A 71 -13.85 3.29 14.98
C ASN A 71 -14.45 3.72 13.62
N PRO A 72 -15.73 3.43 13.31
CA PRO A 72 -16.27 3.61 11.96
C PRO A 72 -16.19 5.05 11.46
N LYS A 73 -16.50 6.03 12.33
CA LYS A 73 -16.47 7.45 11.97
C LYS A 73 -15.05 7.92 11.67
N LYS A 74 -14.11 7.67 12.59
CA LYS A 74 -12.70 8.05 12.41
C LYS A 74 -12.05 7.35 11.23
N THR A 75 -12.39 6.07 11.00
CA THR A 75 -11.89 5.33 9.83
C THR A 75 -12.41 5.95 8.54
N ALA A 76 -13.70 6.24 8.43
CA ALA A 76 -14.25 6.85 7.22
C ALA A 76 -13.69 8.27 6.96
N GLU A 77 -13.51 9.08 8.01
CA GLU A 77 -12.88 10.41 7.92
C GLU A 77 -11.42 10.29 7.44
N PHE A 78 -10.62 9.43 8.07
CA PHE A 78 -9.23 9.22 7.65
C PHE A 78 -9.12 8.72 6.21
N VAL A 79 -9.95 7.74 5.82
CA VAL A 79 -9.94 7.19 4.47
C VAL A 79 -10.34 8.25 3.45
N GLN A 80 -11.34 9.08 3.74
CA GLN A 80 -11.73 10.19 2.88
C GLN A 80 -10.56 11.16 2.67
N GLU A 81 -9.97 11.67 3.75
CA GLU A 81 -8.84 12.61 3.69
C GLU A 81 -7.65 12.02 2.91
N PHE A 82 -7.38 10.72 3.10
CA PHE A 82 -6.28 10.04 2.42
C PHE A 82 -6.56 9.86 0.92
N VAL A 83 -7.79 9.52 0.53
CA VAL A 83 -8.20 9.46 -0.89
C VAL A 83 -8.05 10.83 -1.54
N GLU A 84 -8.54 11.89 -0.89
CA GLU A 84 -8.45 13.26 -1.41
C GLU A 84 -7.00 13.71 -1.58
N LEU A 85 -6.11 13.36 -0.64
CA LEU A 85 -4.68 13.61 -0.74
C LEU A 85 -4.03 12.83 -1.89
N GLU A 86 -4.36 11.55 -2.03
CA GLU A 86 -3.83 10.69 -3.08
C GLU A 86 -4.23 11.18 -4.47
N ASP A 87 -5.51 11.52 -4.64
CA ASP A 87 -6.05 12.09 -5.89
C ASP A 87 -5.49 13.49 -6.17
N GLY A 88 -5.30 14.30 -5.12
CA GLY A 88 -4.65 15.61 -5.23
C GLY A 88 -3.22 15.50 -5.73
N THR A 89 -2.48 14.50 -5.24
CA THR A 89 -1.12 14.20 -5.69
C THR A 89 -1.11 13.79 -7.17
N ASP A 90 -2.03 12.91 -7.59
CA ASP A 90 -2.13 12.48 -8.98
C ASP A 90 -2.43 13.66 -9.91
N ARG A 91 -3.41 14.50 -9.54
CA ARG A 91 -3.74 15.72 -10.29
C ARG A 91 -2.55 16.68 -10.38
N LEU A 92 -1.79 16.84 -9.29
CA LEU A 92 -0.63 17.72 -9.25
C LEU A 92 0.47 17.26 -10.23
N LEU A 93 0.76 15.95 -10.26
CA LEU A 93 1.73 15.38 -11.20
C LEU A 93 1.30 15.58 -12.66
N GLU A 94 0.01 15.40 -12.94
CA GLU A 94 -0.57 15.60 -14.28
C GLU A 94 -0.50 17.06 -14.73
N VAL A 95 -0.96 18.00 -13.88
CA VAL A 95 -0.96 19.44 -14.19
C VAL A 95 0.46 19.96 -14.43
N LEU A 96 1.44 19.45 -13.68
CA LEU A 96 2.84 19.88 -13.80
C LEU A 96 3.60 19.15 -14.91
N GLY A 97 2.95 18.21 -15.61
CA GLY A 97 3.53 17.46 -16.71
C GLY A 97 4.71 16.59 -16.28
N VAL A 98 4.72 16.14 -15.02
CA VAL A 98 5.83 15.35 -14.47
C VAL A 98 5.72 13.91 -14.97
N PRO A 99 6.73 13.37 -15.69
CA PRO A 99 6.69 11.98 -16.14
C PRO A 99 6.67 11.01 -14.95
N HIS A 100 5.64 10.17 -14.90
CA HIS A 100 5.50 9.18 -13.83
C HIS A 100 4.80 7.91 -14.34
N VAL A 101 5.02 6.80 -13.65
CA VAL A 101 4.24 5.57 -13.82
C VAL A 101 3.35 5.35 -12.62
N LYS A 102 2.05 5.10 -12.86
CA LYS A 102 1.10 4.74 -11.82
C LYS A 102 1.08 3.22 -11.66
N VAL A 103 1.22 2.76 -10.42
CA VAL A 103 1.14 1.35 -10.02
C VAL A 103 0.33 1.23 -8.74
N THR A 104 -0.15 0.03 -8.45
CA THR A 104 -0.85 -0.29 -7.20
C THR A 104 0.01 -1.17 -6.32
N TYR A 105 -0.01 -0.91 -5.01
CA TYR A 105 0.62 -1.75 -4.01
C TYR A 105 0.09 -3.18 -4.09
N GLU A 106 -1.22 -3.32 -4.31
CA GLU A 106 -1.88 -4.61 -4.42
C GLU A 106 -1.32 -5.45 -5.57
N ASN A 107 -1.17 -4.87 -6.77
CA ASN A 107 -0.60 -5.61 -7.90
C ASN A 107 0.92 -5.81 -7.77
N LEU A 108 1.64 -4.90 -7.10
CA LEU A 108 3.09 -5.06 -6.87
C LEU A 108 3.39 -6.26 -5.97
N TYR A 109 2.60 -6.49 -4.92
CA TYR A 109 2.94 -7.48 -3.89
C TYR A 109 2.01 -8.71 -3.88
N PHE A 110 0.79 -8.56 -4.39
CA PHE A 110 -0.26 -9.59 -4.35
C PHE A 110 -0.87 -9.89 -5.73
N GLY A 111 -0.29 -9.34 -6.80
CA GLY A 111 -0.69 -9.63 -8.17
C GLY A 111 -0.55 -11.11 -8.54
N GLN A 112 -1.31 -11.52 -9.55
CA GLN A 112 -1.24 -12.88 -10.11
C GLN A 112 -0.03 -13.09 -11.04
N ASP A 113 0.64 -12.01 -11.43
CA ASP A 113 1.82 -12.00 -12.28
C ASP A 113 2.80 -10.89 -11.85
N ALA A 114 3.92 -10.74 -12.55
CA ALA A 114 4.91 -9.70 -12.30
C ALA A 114 4.73 -8.45 -13.18
N SER A 115 3.58 -8.27 -13.82
CA SER A 115 3.34 -7.19 -14.79
C SER A 115 3.48 -5.81 -14.17
N GLU A 116 3.03 -5.62 -12.93
CA GLU A 116 3.14 -4.34 -12.24
C GLU A 116 4.60 -3.95 -11.98
N TRP A 117 5.45 -4.92 -11.64
CA TRP A 117 6.91 -4.71 -11.53
C TRP A 117 7.55 -4.44 -12.88
N MET A 118 7.13 -5.15 -13.94
CA MET A 118 7.62 -4.89 -15.29
C MET A 118 7.29 -3.47 -15.77
N LYS A 119 6.12 -2.92 -15.40
CA LYS A 119 5.79 -1.50 -15.64
C LYS A 119 6.81 -0.56 -14.98
N VAL A 120 7.18 -0.85 -13.72
CA VAL A 120 8.22 -0.10 -13.00
C VAL A 120 9.56 -0.21 -13.73
N PHE A 121 10.03 -1.43 -14.02
CA PHE A 121 11.32 -1.65 -14.68
C PHE A 121 11.43 -0.98 -16.04
N ARG A 122 10.35 -1.03 -16.83
CA ARG A 122 10.26 -0.33 -18.11
C ARG A 122 10.34 1.17 -17.94
N HIS A 123 9.61 1.73 -16.98
CA HIS A 123 9.62 3.17 -16.71
C HIS A 123 11.02 3.64 -16.27
N ILE A 124 11.67 2.90 -15.37
CA ILE A 124 13.02 3.24 -14.89
C ILE A 124 14.15 2.85 -15.84
N GLY A 125 13.86 2.18 -16.96
CA GLY A 125 14.88 1.71 -17.91
C GLY A 125 15.97 0.82 -17.30
N LYS A 126 15.66 0.10 -16.23
CA LYS A 126 16.59 -0.77 -15.49
C LYS A 126 15.85 -2.00 -14.97
N GLY A 127 16.46 -3.17 -15.08
CA GLY A 127 15.87 -4.45 -14.67
C GLY A 127 15.07 -5.14 -15.78
N PRO A 128 14.40 -6.26 -15.46
CA PRO A 128 13.68 -7.07 -16.44
C PRO A 128 12.34 -6.40 -16.80
N ALA A 129 12.30 -5.69 -17.92
CA ALA A 129 11.08 -5.06 -18.45
C ALA A 129 10.10 -6.05 -19.11
N GLU A 130 10.56 -7.27 -19.36
CA GLU A 130 9.83 -8.38 -19.97
C GLU A 130 10.32 -9.72 -19.40
N GLY A 131 9.49 -10.76 -19.47
CA GLY A 131 9.87 -12.13 -19.09
C GLY A 131 10.08 -12.36 -17.58
N LEU A 132 9.80 -11.37 -16.73
CA LEU A 132 9.84 -11.56 -15.28
C LEU A 132 8.69 -12.45 -14.84
N THR A 133 9.01 -13.57 -14.19
CA THR A 133 8.01 -14.46 -13.59
C THR A 133 7.71 -14.08 -12.14
N LEU A 134 6.50 -14.39 -11.68
CA LEU A 134 6.12 -14.16 -10.29
C LEU A 134 6.97 -14.99 -9.31
N GLU A 135 7.35 -16.21 -9.70
CA GLU A 135 8.26 -17.05 -8.92
C GLU A 135 9.64 -16.39 -8.75
N GLY A 136 10.22 -15.91 -9.86
CA GLY A 136 11.49 -15.21 -9.83
C GLY A 136 11.44 -13.95 -8.96
N LEU A 137 10.37 -13.17 -9.08
CA LEU A 137 10.13 -12.00 -8.24
C LEU A 137 10.05 -12.37 -6.75
N ARG A 138 9.21 -13.34 -6.38
CA ARG A 138 9.02 -13.77 -4.98
C ARG A 138 10.30 -14.28 -4.35
N LYS A 139 11.11 -15.04 -5.11
CA LYS A 139 12.43 -15.51 -4.66
C LYS A 139 13.38 -14.35 -4.35
N SER A 140 13.24 -13.23 -5.04
CA SER A 140 14.09 -12.04 -4.85
C SER A 140 13.57 -11.04 -3.82
N MET A 141 12.27 -11.04 -3.51
CA MET A 141 11.65 -10.02 -2.65
C MET A 141 12.08 -10.05 -1.18
N GLY A 142 12.60 -11.17 -0.68
CA GLY A 142 13.15 -11.28 0.68
C GLY A 142 12.19 -10.97 1.83
N HIS A 143 10.90 -10.76 1.54
CA HIS A 143 9.88 -10.36 2.50
C HIS A 143 8.63 -11.21 2.33
N GLU A 144 8.06 -11.66 3.44
CA GLU A 144 6.73 -12.26 3.47
C GLU A 144 5.66 -11.21 3.80
N ALA A 145 4.57 -11.22 3.04
CA ALA A 145 3.45 -10.35 3.32
C ALA A 145 2.57 -10.94 4.43
N THR A 146 2.37 -10.16 5.50
CA THR A 146 1.54 -10.55 6.66
C THR A 146 0.14 -9.94 6.60
N PHE A 147 -0.36 -9.72 5.39
CA PHE A 147 -1.65 -9.09 5.10
C PHE A 147 -2.79 -10.12 5.05
N ASN A 148 -3.98 -9.71 5.52
CA ASN A 148 -5.22 -10.46 5.37
C ASN A 148 -6.03 -9.87 4.21
N ALA A 149 -6.27 -10.66 3.16
CA ALA A 149 -6.92 -10.20 1.94
C ALA A 149 -8.46 -10.03 2.02
N ASP A 150 -9.07 -10.25 3.18
CA ASP A 150 -10.52 -10.19 3.35
C ASP A 150 -10.84 -9.25 4.52
N HIS A 151 -11.52 -8.15 4.24
CA HIS A 151 -11.87 -7.16 5.26
C HIS A 151 -12.88 -7.70 6.26
N ARG A 152 -13.73 -8.67 5.91
CA ARG A 152 -14.68 -9.28 6.86
C ARG A 152 -13.97 -10.11 7.92
N LYS A 153 -12.85 -10.75 7.56
CA LYS A 153 -12.00 -11.46 8.52
C LYS A 153 -11.15 -10.51 9.35
N THR A 154 -10.76 -9.38 8.74
CA THR A 154 -9.87 -8.39 9.33
C THR A 154 -10.59 -7.47 10.32
N ILE A 155 -11.84 -7.09 10.05
CA ILE A 155 -12.57 -6.07 10.80
C ILE A 155 -13.71 -6.71 11.59
N ALA A 156 -13.60 -6.73 12.92
CA ALA A 156 -14.60 -7.33 13.81
C ALA A 156 -16.00 -6.69 13.65
N ASN A 157 -16.03 -5.36 13.50
CA ASN A 157 -17.24 -4.57 13.34
C ASN A 157 -17.44 -4.13 11.88
N TYR A 158 -17.20 -5.05 10.94
CA TYR A 158 -17.22 -4.82 9.49
C TYR A 158 -18.46 -4.04 9.02
N ASP A 159 -19.66 -4.47 9.39
CA ASP A 159 -20.90 -3.83 8.93
C ASP A 159 -21.03 -2.37 9.38
N ALA A 160 -20.50 -2.03 10.56
CA ALA A 160 -20.50 -0.64 11.04
C ALA A 160 -19.52 0.22 10.24
N VAL A 161 -18.33 -0.31 9.93
CA VAL A 161 -17.34 0.37 9.08
C VAL A 161 -17.86 0.53 7.66
N ARG A 162 -18.44 -0.53 7.08
CA ARG A 162 -19.08 -0.51 5.77
C ARG A 162 -20.14 0.59 5.67
N LYS A 163 -21.08 0.66 6.62
CA LYS A 163 -22.11 1.71 6.65
C LYS A 163 -21.51 3.11 6.74
N ALA A 164 -20.40 3.30 7.45
CA ALA A 164 -19.74 4.60 7.54
C ALA A 164 -19.07 4.99 6.20
N LEU A 165 -18.44 4.03 5.51
CA LEU A 165 -17.85 4.24 4.19
C LEU A 165 -18.91 4.48 3.10
N GLU A 166 -20.02 3.74 3.12
CA GLU A 166 -21.16 3.93 2.21
C GLU A 166 -21.73 5.36 2.29
N LYS A 167 -21.89 5.91 3.50
CA LYS A 167 -22.32 7.31 3.70
C LYS A 167 -21.38 8.35 3.07
N LYS A 168 -20.11 7.98 2.89
CA LYS A 168 -19.08 8.81 2.26
C LYS A 168 -18.82 8.42 0.80
N GLN A 169 -19.58 7.47 0.24
CA GLN A 169 -19.40 6.93 -1.11
C GLN A 169 -18.04 6.22 -1.31
N LEU A 170 -17.47 5.68 -0.23
CA LEU A 170 -16.15 5.02 -0.21
C LEU A 170 -16.24 3.48 -0.15
N ALA A 171 -17.41 2.91 -0.43
CA ALA A 171 -17.65 1.47 -0.32
C ALA A 171 -16.83 0.64 -1.32
N TYR A 172 -16.35 1.24 -2.41
CA TYR A 172 -15.48 0.60 -3.41
C TYR A 172 -14.11 0.19 -2.84
N LEU A 173 -13.75 0.69 -1.65
CA LEU A 173 -12.51 0.32 -0.96
C LEU A 173 -12.64 -0.98 -0.16
N LEU A 174 -13.84 -1.56 -0.05
CA LEU A 174 -14.05 -2.83 0.64
C LEU A 174 -13.78 -4.01 -0.29
N HIS A 175 -13.10 -5.04 0.22
CA HIS A 175 -12.91 -6.33 -0.45
C HIS A 175 -13.01 -7.52 0.51
#